data_AF-A0A0F9L649-F1
#
_entry.id   AF-A0A0F9L649-F1
#
_cell.length_a   1.000
_cell.length_b   1.000
_cell.length_c   1.000
_cell.angle_alpha   90.00
_cell.angle_beta   90.00
_cell.angle_gamma   90.00
#
_symmetry.space_group_name_H-M   'P 1'
#
loop_
_entity.id
_entity.type
_entity.pdbx_description
1 polymer ?
#
loop_
_entity_poly.entity_id
_entity_poly.type
_entity_poly.pdbx_seq_one_letter_code
_entity_poly.pdbx_strand_id
1 'polypeptide(L)'
;MRSKYDWRFNGFTVTPDAKGYPRIYVGGHMIAVHRFVWEQAHGALPRGFVVHHQDGDVANYALDNLMLLKQSDHMRIHLGWIRENGLWVAKPCSRCGQVLPLERFYVRRGVPTGFCKACHGQDTVAHRKRQDPKAREAIYQRYRKRRKLGIVGT
;
A
#
# COMPACT_ATOMS: atom_id res chain seq x y z
N MET A 1 -10.38 33.99 -18.45
CA MET A 1 -10.36 33.34 -17.11
C MET A 1 -11.43 32.26 -17.10
N ARG A 2 -11.07 30.98 -16.92
CA ARG A 2 -12.04 29.87 -16.84
C ARG A 2 -12.70 29.88 -15.45
N SER A 3 -14.03 29.92 -15.40
CA SER A 3 -14.82 29.84 -14.17
C SER A 3 -14.49 28.55 -13.41
N LYS A 4 -14.23 28.68 -12.10
CA LYS A 4 -13.83 27.60 -11.17
C LYS A 4 -14.89 26.50 -10.98
N TYR A 5 -16.08 26.62 -11.59
CA TYR A 5 -17.27 25.86 -11.17
C TYR A 5 -18.09 25.20 -12.29
N ASP A 6 -17.62 25.13 -13.53
CA ASP A 6 -18.37 24.45 -14.61
C ASP A 6 -17.59 23.27 -15.18
N TRP A 7 -17.13 22.39 -14.29
CA TRP A 7 -16.52 21.14 -14.72
C TRP A 7 -17.62 20.20 -15.22
N ARG A 8 -17.79 20.19 -16.53
CA ARG A 8 -18.70 19.28 -17.23
C ARG A 8 -17.92 18.24 -17.98
N PHE A 9 -18.44 17.02 -17.99
CA PHE A 9 -17.92 15.91 -18.79
C PHE A 9 -19.09 15.32 -19.56
N ASN A 10 -19.06 15.35 -20.90
CA ASN A 10 -20.14 14.87 -21.77
C ASN A 10 -21.54 15.36 -21.35
N GLY A 11 -21.65 16.63 -20.96
CA GLY A 11 -22.90 17.23 -20.50
C GLY A 11 -23.27 16.96 -19.05
N PHE A 12 -22.61 16.01 -18.37
CA PHE A 12 -22.79 15.73 -16.94
C PHE A 12 -22.02 16.72 -16.08
N THR A 13 -22.61 17.12 -14.96
CA THR A 13 -21.90 17.84 -13.89
C THR A 13 -20.93 16.91 -13.20
N VAL A 14 -19.66 17.31 -13.10
CA VAL A 14 -18.63 16.53 -12.41
C VAL A 14 -18.56 16.95 -10.95
N THR A 15 -18.68 15.97 -10.06
CA THR A 15 -18.52 16.15 -8.61
C THR A 15 -17.38 15.25 -8.11
N PRO A 16 -16.23 15.81 -7.72
CA PRO A 16 -15.13 15.00 -7.19
C PRO A 16 -15.50 14.37 -5.84
N ASP A 17 -14.98 13.17 -5.57
CA ASP A 17 -15.06 12.60 -4.21
C ASP A 17 -14.06 13.26 -3.25
N ALA A 18 -14.08 12.86 -1.99
CA ALA A 18 -13.18 13.41 -0.96
C ALA A 18 -11.68 13.22 -1.26
N LYS A 19 -11.32 12.31 -2.18
CA LYS A 19 -9.95 12.05 -2.64
C LYS A 19 -9.64 12.76 -3.95
N GLY A 20 -10.55 13.59 -4.46
CA GLY A 20 -10.41 14.32 -5.70
C GLY A 20 -10.76 13.51 -6.95
N TYR A 21 -11.28 12.28 -6.82
CA TYR A 21 -11.63 11.48 -8.00
C TYR A 21 -12.93 12.00 -8.63
N PRO A 22 -12.92 12.34 -9.93
CA PRO A 22 -14.07 12.91 -10.59
C PRO A 22 -15.21 11.89 -10.72
N ARG A 23 -16.44 12.29 -10.36
CA ARG A 23 -17.64 11.47 -10.46
C ARG A 23 -18.72 12.18 -11.26
N ILE A 24 -19.59 11.40 -11.87
CA ILE A 24 -20.80 11.84 -12.59
C ILE A 24 -22.00 11.01 -12.14
N TYR A 25 -23.20 11.60 -12.19
CA TYR A 25 -24.44 10.90 -11.89
C TYR A 25 -25.09 10.41 -13.18
N VAL A 26 -25.18 9.09 -13.35
CA VAL A 26 -25.73 8.45 -14.55
C VAL A 26 -26.76 7.41 -14.11
N GLY A 27 -27.99 7.53 -14.61
CA GLY A 27 -29.04 6.53 -14.39
C GLY A 27 -29.36 6.23 -12.91
N GLY A 28 -29.26 7.23 -12.02
CA GLY A 28 -29.52 7.03 -10.59
C GLY A 28 -28.30 6.69 -9.74
N HIS A 29 -27.11 6.59 -10.36
CA HIS A 29 -25.90 6.14 -9.68
C HIS A 29 -24.72 7.11 -9.87
N MET A 30 -23.92 7.28 -8.82
CA MET A 30 -22.64 7.99 -8.89
C MET A 30 -21.54 7.06 -9.44
N ILE A 31 -21.00 7.40 -10.61
CA ILE A 31 -19.97 6.62 -11.32
C ILE A 31 -18.68 7.46 -11.43
N ALA A 32 -17.52 6.82 -11.29
CA ALA A 32 -16.24 7.49 -11.54
C ALA A 32 -16.03 7.75 -13.04
N VAL A 33 -15.60 8.95 -13.40
CA VAL A 33 -15.52 9.37 -14.81
C VAL A 33 -14.60 8.46 -15.62
N HIS A 34 -13.41 8.13 -15.10
CA HIS A 34 -12.48 7.22 -15.76
C HIS A 34 -13.07 5.81 -15.99
N ARG A 35 -13.91 5.32 -15.07
CA ARG A 35 -14.62 4.05 -15.23
C ARG A 35 -15.68 4.15 -16.32
N PHE A 36 -16.45 5.24 -16.33
CA PHE A 36 -17.44 5.50 -17.36
C PHE A 36 -16.80 5.56 -18.75
N VAL A 37 -15.68 6.28 -18.90
CA VAL A 37 -14.94 6.36 -20.17
C VAL A 37 -14.48 4.97 -20.64
N TRP A 38 -13.92 4.16 -19.73
CA TRP A 38 -13.53 2.79 -20.05
C TRP A 38 -14.73 1.93 -20.48
N GLU A 39 -15.82 1.96 -19.73
CA GLU A 39 -17.01 1.14 -20.01
C GLU A 39 -17.68 1.51 -21.33
N GLN A 40 -17.64 2.79 -21.73
CA GLN A 40 -18.15 3.23 -23.04
C GLN A 40 -17.33 2.68 -24.22
N ALA A 41 -16.01 2.47 -24.04
CA ALA A 41 -15.13 1.99 -25.09
C ALA A 41 -15.00 0.46 -25.12
N HIS A 42 -15.03 -0.20 -23.96
CA HIS A 42 -14.71 -1.62 -23.80
C HIS A 42 -15.83 -2.47 -23.19
N GLY A 43 -16.93 -1.85 -22.76
CA GLY A 43 -18.00 -2.51 -22.03
C GLY A 43 -17.70 -2.69 -20.53
N ALA A 44 -18.59 -3.44 -19.86
CA ALA A 44 -18.56 -3.58 -18.41
C ALA A 44 -17.24 -4.19 -17.88
N LEU A 45 -16.78 -3.69 -16.74
CA LEU A 45 -15.60 -4.23 -16.06
C LEU A 45 -15.87 -5.67 -15.56
N PRO A 46 -14.94 -6.62 -15.80
CA PRO A 46 -14.98 -7.92 -15.16
C PRO A 46 -14.88 -7.81 -13.63
N ARG A 47 -15.50 -8.77 -12.91
CA ARG A 47 -15.49 -8.79 -11.44
C ARG A 47 -14.06 -8.79 -10.89
N GLY A 48 -13.77 -7.87 -9.97
CA GLY A 48 -12.47 -7.77 -9.30
C GLY A 48 -11.41 -6.97 -10.07
N PHE A 49 -11.78 -6.36 -11.20
CA PHE A 49 -10.93 -5.43 -11.93
C PHE A 49 -11.33 -3.97 -11.67
N VAL A 50 -10.36 -3.09 -11.83
CA VAL A 50 -10.48 -1.63 -11.70
C VAL A 50 -9.69 -0.96 -12.80
N VAL A 51 -10.09 0.27 -13.12
CA VAL A 51 -9.36 1.13 -14.06
C VAL A 51 -8.34 1.97 -13.29
N HIS A 52 -7.12 2.04 -13.79
CA HIS A 52 -5.99 2.75 -13.23
C HIS A 52 -5.47 3.80 -14.22
N HIS A 53 -5.07 4.96 -13.71
CA HIS A 53 -4.40 6.01 -14.50
C HIS A 53 -2.90 5.76 -14.47
N GLN A 54 -2.27 5.59 -15.63
CA GLN A 54 -0.84 5.29 -15.74
C GLN A 54 0.04 6.45 -15.29
N ASP A 55 -0.36 7.68 -15.61
CA ASP A 55 0.33 8.91 -15.21
C ASP A 55 0.03 9.38 -13.79
N GLY A 56 -0.95 8.78 -13.12
CA GLY A 56 -1.42 9.19 -11.80
C GLY A 56 -2.30 10.46 -11.79
N ASP A 57 -2.58 11.07 -12.94
CA ASP A 57 -3.49 12.20 -13.05
C ASP A 57 -4.94 11.72 -13.15
N VAL A 58 -5.70 11.93 -12.08
CA VAL A 58 -7.11 11.51 -11.97
C VAL A 58 -8.06 12.28 -12.90
N ALA A 59 -7.58 13.32 -13.60
CA ALA A 59 -8.33 14.07 -14.60
C ALA A 59 -7.98 13.68 -16.05
N ASN A 60 -6.94 12.87 -16.28
CA ASN A 60 -6.56 12.41 -17.62
C ASN A 60 -7.29 11.13 -18.04
N TYR A 61 -8.40 11.28 -18.77
CA TYR A 61 -9.24 10.16 -19.20
C TYR A 61 -8.89 9.57 -20.57
N ALA A 62 -7.74 9.91 -21.16
CA ALA A 62 -7.35 9.33 -22.45
C ALA A 62 -7.28 7.79 -22.34
N LEU A 63 -7.89 7.06 -23.28
CA LEU A 63 -8.02 5.60 -23.18
C LEU A 63 -6.65 4.89 -23.13
N ASP A 64 -5.64 5.46 -23.76
CA ASP A 64 -4.25 5.01 -23.74
C ASP A 64 -3.53 5.29 -22.41
N ASN A 65 -4.02 6.24 -21.60
CA ASN A 65 -3.58 6.48 -20.23
C ASN A 65 -4.31 5.60 -19.20
N LEU A 66 -5.45 5.02 -19.57
CA LEU A 66 -6.21 4.12 -18.70
C LEU A 66 -5.75 2.67 -18.86
N MET A 67 -5.72 1.93 -17.76
CA MET A 67 -5.37 0.51 -17.75
C MET A 67 -6.30 -0.28 -16.84
N LEU A 68 -6.80 -1.41 -17.34
CA LEU A 68 -7.58 -2.35 -16.54
C LEU A 68 -6.64 -3.27 -15.75
N LEU A 69 -6.76 -3.24 -14.42
CA LEU A 69 -5.95 -4.02 -13.50
C LEU A 69 -6.83 -4.84 -12.55
N LYS A 70 -6.32 -5.98 -12.09
CA LYS A 70 -6.88 -6.63 -10.91
C LYS A 70 -6.73 -5.70 -9.70
N GLN A 71 -7.72 -5.69 -8.81
CA GLN A 71 -7.68 -4.90 -7.58
C GLN A 71 -6.37 -5.11 -6.79
N SER A 72 -5.87 -6.35 -6.74
CA SER A 72 -4.62 -6.69 -6.06
C SER A 72 -3.39 -6.04 -6.70
N ASP A 73 -3.34 -5.97 -8.02
CA ASP A 73 -2.22 -5.36 -8.75
C ASP A 73 -2.27 -3.84 -8.62
N HIS A 74 -3.46 -3.26 -8.71
CA HIS A 74 -3.67 -1.84 -8.44
C HIS A 74 -3.16 -1.45 -7.03
N MET A 75 -3.47 -2.25 -6.01
CA MET A 75 -2.96 -2.01 -4.66
C MET A 75 -1.44 -2.12 -4.57
N ARG A 76 -0.80 -3.02 -5.33
CA ARG A 76 0.68 -3.12 -5.35
C ARG A 76 1.32 -1.86 -5.91
N ILE A 77 0.74 -1.26 -6.94
CA ILE A 77 1.20 0.03 -7.50
C ILE A 77 1.16 1.12 -6.41
N HIS A 78 0.03 1.27 -5.71
CA HIS A 78 -0.10 2.24 -4.61
C HIS A 78 0.83 1.97 -3.43
N LEU A 79 1.21 0.71 -3.23
CA LEU A 79 2.20 0.31 -2.23
C LEU A 79 3.65 0.46 -2.72
N GLY A 80 3.89 1.10 -3.87
CA GLY A 80 5.22 1.38 -4.40
C GLY A 80 5.96 0.16 -4.95
N TRP A 81 5.25 -0.91 -5.31
CA TRP A 81 5.88 -2.06 -5.97
C TRP A 81 6.33 -1.66 -7.37
N ILE A 82 7.50 -2.17 -7.78
CA ILE A 82 8.06 -1.94 -9.11
C ILE A 82 7.72 -3.11 -10.01
N ARG A 83 7.24 -2.77 -11.21
CA ARG A 83 6.91 -3.71 -12.27
C ARG A 83 7.79 -3.44 -13.48
N GLU A 84 8.45 -4.48 -13.98
CA GLU A 84 9.29 -4.43 -15.19
C GLU A 84 8.88 -5.57 -16.12
N ASN A 85 8.72 -5.28 -17.42
CA ASN A 85 8.32 -6.26 -18.43
C ASN A 85 7.09 -7.11 -18.02
N GLY A 86 6.13 -6.47 -17.36
CA GLY A 86 4.90 -7.12 -16.88
C GLY A 86 5.05 -7.93 -15.59
N LEU A 87 6.24 -8.05 -15.01
CA LEU A 87 6.54 -8.82 -13.80
C LEU A 87 6.85 -7.91 -12.61
N TRP A 88 6.43 -8.33 -11.41
CA TRP A 88 6.79 -7.64 -10.17
C TRP A 88 8.23 -8.01 -9.80
N VAL A 89 9.13 -7.02 -9.74
CA VAL A 89 10.58 -7.26 -9.54
C VAL A 89 11.09 -6.75 -8.20
N ALA A 90 10.47 -5.70 -7.65
CA ALA A 90 10.87 -5.10 -6.38
C ALA A 90 9.68 -4.53 -5.60
N LYS A 91 9.87 -4.35 -4.30
CA LYS A 91 8.89 -3.73 -3.40
C LYS A 91 9.58 -2.99 -2.25
N PRO A 92 8.91 -1.99 -1.64
CA PRO A 92 9.41 -1.39 -0.41
C PRO A 92 9.32 -2.36 0.76
N CYS A 93 10.34 -2.32 1.60
CA CYS A 93 10.35 -2.98 2.90
C CYS A 93 9.52 -2.17 3.89
N SER A 94 8.52 -2.79 4.54
CA SER A 94 7.66 -2.11 5.52
C SER A 94 8.36 -1.69 6.81
N ARG A 95 9.66 -1.98 6.96
CA ARG A 95 10.48 -1.64 8.15
C ARG A 95 11.54 -0.59 7.84
N CYS A 96 12.41 -0.86 6.86
CA CYS A 96 13.48 0.07 6.51
C CYS A 96 13.11 1.04 5.38
N GLY A 97 11.94 0.89 4.75
CA GLY A 97 11.48 1.75 3.65
C GLY A 97 12.18 1.52 2.31
N GLN A 98 13.34 0.85 2.28
CA GLN A 98 14.08 0.60 1.05
C GLN A 98 13.27 -0.22 0.04
N VAL A 99 13.28 0.23 -1.21
CA VAL A 99 12.78 -0.56 -2.35
C VAL A 99 13.84 -1.57 -2.74
N LEU A 100 13.50 -2.85 -2.62
CA LEU A 100 14.44 -3.95 -2.77
C LEU A 100 13.88 -5.02 -3.73
N PRO A 101 14.74 -5.73 -4.46
CA PRO A 101 14.33 -6.88 -5.27
C PRO A 101 13.57 -7.93 -4.46
N LEU A 102 12.61 -8.63 -5.08
CA LEU A 102 11.76 -9.61 -4.38
C LEU A 102 12.56 -10.74 -3.70
N GLU A 103 13.71 -11.11 -4.26
CA GLU A 103 14.66 -12.07 -3.67
C GLU A 103 15.19 -11.67 -2.28
N ARG A 104 15.12 -10.38 -1.92
CA ARG A 104 15.50 -9.86 -0.60
C ARG A 104 14.42 -10.04 0.45
N PHE A 105 13.29 -10.66 0.10
CA PHE A 105 12.19 -10.99 1.00
C PHE A 105 12.05 -12.51 1.14
N TYR A 106 11.50 -12.97 2.27
CA TYR A 106 11.08 -14.36 2.37
C TYR A 106 9.76 -14.56 1.61
N VAL A 107 9.52 -15.73 1.06
CA VAL A 107 8.26 -16.05 0.38
C VAL A 107 7.46 -17.02 1.26
N ARG A 108 6.19 -16.69 1.51
CA ARG A 108 5.25 -17.55 2.25
C ARG A 108 3.98 -17.73 1.42
N ARG A 109 3.63 -18.99 1.11
CA ARG A 109 2.47 -19.32 0.26
C ARG A 109 2.49 -18.55 -1.07
N GLY A 110 3.67 -18.43 -1.68
CA GLY A 110 3.87 -17.68 -2.93
C GLY A 110 3.86 -16.15 -2.79
N VAL A 111 3.70 -15.59 -1.60
CA VAL A 111 3.66 -14.14 -1.36
C VAL A 111 4.91 -13.67 -0.61
N PRO A 112 5.64 -12.66 -1.11
CA PRO A 112 6.75 -12.06 -0.40
C PRO A 112 6.32 -11.43 0.94
N THR A 113 7.13 -11.57 1.97
CA THR A 113 6.90 -10.97 3.30
C THR A 113 6.83 -9.44 3.24
N GLY A 114 6.27 -8.83 4.29
CA GLY A 114 6.14 -7.37 4.40
C GLY A 114 7.49 -6.64 4.42
N PHE A 115 8.51 -7.25 5.01
CA PHE A 115 9.84 -6.67 5.20
C PHE A 115 10.96 -7.61 4.78
N CYS A 116 12.14 -7.04 4.54
CA CYS A 116 13.29 -7.73 3.96
C CYS A 116 13.95 -8.70 4.94
N LYS A 117 14.73 -9.64 4.40
CA LYS A 117 15.51 -10.66 5.14
C LYS A 117 16.43 -10.01 6.19
N ALA A 118 17.04 -8.87 5.87
CA ALA A 118 17.91 -8.14 6.80
C ALA A 118 17.14 -7.64 8.03
N CYS A 119 15.98 -7.01 7.83
CA CYS A 119 15.11 -6.58 8.93
C CYS A 119 14.61 -7.78 9.76
N HIS A 120 14.33 -8.91 9.11
CA HIS A 120 14.03 -10.18 9.80
C HIS A 120 15.18 -10.67 10.68
N GLY A 121 16.42 -10.56 10.20
CA GLY A 121 17.62 -10.88 10.96
C GLY A 121 17.75 -10.00 12.22
N GLN A 122 17.50 -8.70 12.08
CA GLN A 122 17.52 -7.76 13.21
C GLN A 122 16.48 -8.13 14.28
N ASP A 123 15.25 -8.49 13.89
CA ASP A 123 14.23 -8.96 14.84
C ASP A 123 14.65 -10.24 15.56
N THR A 124 15.26 -11.17 14.83
CA THR A 124 15.69 -12.45 15.39
C THR A 124 16.77 -12.24 16.45
N VAL A 125 17.73 -11.35 16.17
CA VAL A 125 18.77 -10.96 17.14
C VAL A 125 18.14 -10.25 18.34
N ALA A 126 17.23 -9.30 18.12
CA ALA A 126 16.57 -8.57 19.21
C ALA A 126 15.75 -9.53 20.10
N HIS A 127 15.00 -10.47 19.51
CA HIS A 127 14.25 -11.47 20.23
C HIS A 127 15.16 -12.38 21.07
N ARG A 128 16.25 -12.89 20.48
CA ARG A 128 17.24 -13.71 21.20
C ARG A 128 17.86 -12.95 22.38
N LYS A 129 18.21 -11.67 22.20
CA LYS A 129 18.73 -10.83 23.30
C LYS A 129 17.73 -10.67 24.44
N ARG A 130 16.42 -10.57 24.15
CA ARG A 130 15.37 -10.53 25.19
C ARG A 130 15.22 -11.85 25.95
N GLN A 131 15.55 -12.96 25.29
CA GLN A 131 15.45 -14.30 25.86
C GLN A 131 16.75 -14.81 26.48
N ASP A 132 17.85 -14.08 26.38
CA ASP A 132 19.15 -14.48 26.93
C ASP A 132 19.03 -14.72 28.45
N PRO A 133 19.23 -15.98 28.92
CA PRO A 133 19.13 -16.32 30.33
C PRO A 133 20.11 -15.53 31.19
N LYS A 134 21.30 -15.20 30.69
CA LYS A 134 22.29 -14.38 31.44
C LYS A 134 21.81 -12.94 31.58
N ALA A 135 21.22 -12.37 30.54
CA ALA A 135 20.63 -11.04 30.59
C ALA A 135 19.44 -10.99 31.55
N ARG A 136 18.58 -12.02 31.53
CA ARG A 136 17.46 -12.19 32.47
C ARG A 136 17.96 -12.33 33.91
N GLU A 137 18.97 -13.15 34.14
CA GLU A 137 19.58 -13.35 35.47
C GLU A 137 20.22 -12.06 35.99
N ALA A 138 20.95 -11.32 35.15
CA ALA A 138 21.53 -10.03 35.53
C ALA A 138 20.46 -9.02 36.00
N ILE A 139 19.29 -9.01 35.35
CA ILE A 139 18.14 -8.18 35.76
C ILE A 139 17.63 -8.62 37.15
N TYR A 140 17.43 -9.93 37.37
CA TYR A 140 16.99 -10.45 38.67
C TYR A 140 18.00 -10.17 39.79
N GLN A 141 19.31 -10.27 39.51
CA GLN A 141 20.35 -9.95 40.48
C GLN A 141 20.35 -8.48 40.85
N ARG A 142 20.16 -7.57 39.88
CA ARG A 142 19.97 -6.13 40.14
C ARG A 142 18.73 -5.87 41.01
N TYR A 143 17.61 -6.50 40.68
CA TYR A 143 16.37 -6.39 41.46
C TYR A 143 16.58 -6.89 42.90
N ARG A 144 17.15 -8.09 43.09
CA ARG A 144 17.48 -8.66 44.41
C ARG A 144 18.38 -7.74 45.23
N LYS A 145 19.40 -7.14 44.60
CA LYS A 145 20.30 -6.18 45.25
C LYS A 145 19.56 -4.92 45.70
N ARG A 146 18.74 -4.32 44.82
CA ARG A 146 17.93 -3.14 45.17
C ARG A 146 16.91 -3.45 46.26
N ARG A 147 16.34 -4.66 46.28
CA ARG A 147 15.42 -5.12 47.33
C ARG A 147 16.13 -5.30 48.66
N LYS A 148 17.34 -5.88 48.69
CA LYS A 148 18.20 -5.94 49.90
C LYS A 148 18.55 -4.56 50.45
N LEU A 149 18.69 -3.55 49.58
CA LEU A 149 18.98 -2.17 49.94
C LEU A 149 17.72 -1.36 50.31
N GLY A 150 16.52 -1.98 50.32
CA GLY A 150 15.26 -1.29 50.63
C GLY A 150 14.76 -0.30 49.57
N ILE A 151 15.37 -0.29 48.37
CA ILE A 151 15.09 0.69 47.29
C ILE A 151 13.81 0.34 46.52
N VAL A 152 13.31 -0.88 46.64
CA VAL A 152 12.09 -1.35 45.97
C VAL A 152 11.26 -2.13 46.98
N GLY A 153 10.00 -1.75 47.16
CA GLY A 153 9.03 -2.41 48.03
C GLY A 153 8.51 -3.74 47.47
N THR A 154 7.85 -4.51 48.34
CA THR A 154 7.15 -5.76 48.02
C THR A 154 6.03 -5.56 47.02
#